data_AF-A0A3D1T623-F1
#
_entry.id   AF-A0A3D1T623-F1
#
_cell.length_a   1.000
_cell.length_b   1.000
_cell.length_c   1.000
_cell.angle_alpha   90.00
_cell.angle_beta   90.00
_cell.angle_gamma   90.00
#
_symmetry.space_group_name_H-M   'P 1'
#
loop_
_entity.id
_entity.type
_entity.pdbx_description
1 polymer ?
#
loop_
_entity_poly.entity_id
_entity_poly.type
_entity_poly.pdbx_seq_one_letter_code
_entity_poly.pdbx_strand_id
1 'polypeptide(L)'
;GADEDSVRLIDLVKDGSEDPSELVENEEIKAILAESIDALPERERLIISLYHYEGLTLREIGATLDISESRVSQIHTKAILRLRSRLARFKIF
;
A
#
# COMPACT_ATOMS: atom_id res chain seq x y z
N GLY A 1 -1.06 9.20 -58.24
CA GLY A 1 -1.96 8.25 -57.57
C GLY A 1 -1.90 8.60 -56.12
N ALA A 2 -3.04 8.96 -55.57
CA ALA A 2 -3.23 9.35 -54.18
C ALA A 2 -2.75 8.24 -53.22
N ASP A 3 -2.17 8.67 -52.10
CA ASP A 3 -2.39 8.21 -50.72
C ASP A 3 -2.50 6.68 -50.52
N GLU A 4 -1.70 6.02 -49.68
CA GLU A 4 -1.69 6.12 -48.23
C GLU A 4 -0.54 5.21 -47.75
N ASP A 5 0.45 5.75 -47.06
CA ASP A 5 1.18 4.97 -46.06
C ASP A 5 1.80 5.90 -45.00
N SER A 6 1.08 7.00 -44.70
CA SER A 6 1.29 7.71 -43.46
C SER A 6 0.72 6.83 -42.36
N VAL A 7 1.54 5.91 -41.86
CA VAL A 7 1.28 5.23 -40.59
C VAL A 7 0.91 6.32 -39.60
N ARG A 8 -0.39 6.35 -39.29
CA ARG A 8 -1.03 7.42 -38.56
C ARG A 8 -0.44 7.38 -37.15
N LEU A 9 0.41 8.36 -36.84
CA LEU A 9 1.03 8.57 -35.52
C LEU A 9 0.00 8.62 -34.37
N ILE A 10 -1.30 8.70 -34.71
CA ILE A 10 -2.44 8.63 -33.79
C ILE A 10 -2.76 7.22 -33.27
N ASP A 11 -2.22 6.14 -33.86
CA ASP A 11 -2.39 4.77 -33.34
C ASP A 11 -1.34 4.41 -32.26
N LEU A 12 -0.36 5.29 -32.03
CA LEU A 12 0.63 5.21 -30.95
C LEU A 12 0.21 6.01 -29.71
N VAL A 13 -1.04 6.50 -29.66
CA VAL A 13 -1.63 7.00 -28.42
C VAL A 13 -1.75 5.78 -27.51
N LYS A 14 -0.71 5.55 -26.69
CA LYS A 14 -0.76 4.70 -25.51
C LYS A 14 -2.00 5.12 -24.76
N ASP A 15 -3.00 4.25 -24.80
CA ASP A 15 -4.18 4.38 -23.97
C ASP A 15 -3.69 4.52 -22.53
N GLY A 16 -4.16 5.55 -21.84
CA GLY A 16 -3.89 5.76 -20.42
C GLY A 16 -4.62 4.74 -19.55
N SER A 17 -5.26 3.74 -20.15
CA SER A 17 -5.78 2.55 -19.48
C SER A 17 -4.61 1.75 -18.90
N GLU A 18 -4.60 1.59 -17.58
CA GLU A 18 -3.79 0.58 -16.91
C GLU A 18 -3.95 -0.77 -17.64
N ASP A 19 -2.84 -1.46 -17.90
CA ASP A 19 -2.88 -2.75 -18.61
C ASP A 19 -3.76 -3.72 -17.79
N PRO A 20 -4.66 -4.51 -18.41
CA PRO A 20 -5.48 -5.48 -17.69
C PRO A 20 -4.69 -6.42 -16.77
N SER A 21 -3.43 -6.72 -17.12
CA SER A 21 -2.53 -7.47 -16.26
C SER A 21 -2.05 -6.68 -15.03
N GLU A 22 -1.73 -5.40 -15.18
CA GLU A 22 -1.37 -4.50 -14.08
C GLU A 22 -2.54 -4.31 -13.10
N LEU A 23 -3.78 -4.25 -13.60
CA LEU A 23 -4.98 -4.19 -12.76
C LEU A 23 -5.13 -5.43 -11.87
N VAL A 24 -4.95 -6.62 -12.43
CA VAL A 24 -5.04 -7.89 -11.68
C VAL A 24 -3.92 -7.98 -10.65
N GLU A 25 -2.69 -7.63 -11.02
CA GLU A 25 -1.55 -7.64 -10.12
C GLU A 25 -1.74 -6.66 -8.94
N ASN A 26 -2.29 -5.47 -9.20
CA ASN A 26 -2.62 -4.50 -8.16
C ASN A 26 -3.69 -5.01 -7.18
N GLU A 27 -4.73 -5.67 -7.67
CA GLU A 27 -5.78 -6.25 -6.81
C GLU A 27 -5.22 -7.39 -5.93
N GLU A 28 -4.34 -8.23 -6.48
CA GLU A 28 -3.65 -9.27 -5.70
C GLU A 28 -2.76 -8.67 -4.61
N ILE A 29 -1.97 -7.63 -4.93
CA ILE A 29 -1.13 -6.92 -3.94
C ILE A 29 -1.99 -6.32 -2.83
N LYS A 30 -3.11 -5.69 -3.17
CA LYS A 30 -4.06 -5.13 -2.18
C LYS A 30 -4.63 -6.22 -1.28
N ALA A 31 -5.01 -7.37 -1.83
CA ALA A 31 -5.55 -8.48 -1.05
C ALA A 31 -4.52 -9.02 -0.05
N ILE A 32 -3.27 -9.22 -0.50
CA ILE A 32 -2.17 -9.70 0.35
C ILE A 32 -1.85 -8.68 1.45
N LEU A 33 -1.87 -7.38 1.13
CA LEU A 33 -1.66 -6.31 2.10
C LEU A 33 -2.77 -6.28 3.15
N ALA A 34 -4.03 -6.39 2.74
CA ALA A 34 -5.19 -6.43 3.63
C ALA A 34 -5.09 -7.61 4.60
N GLU A 35 -4.84 -8.81 4.08
CA GLU A 35 -4.63 -10.01 4.92
C GLU A 35 -3.45 -9.83 5.89
N SER A 36 -2.37 -9.19 5.43
CA SER A 36 -1.19 -8.93 6.25
C SER A 36 -1.49 -7.96 7.40
N ILE A 37 -2.33 -6.94 7.16
CA ILE A 37 -2.79 -5.99 8.18
C ILE A 37 -3.73 -6.68 9.17
N ASP A 38 -4.65 -7.51 8.70
CA ASP A 38 -5.58 -8.25 9.57
C ASP A 38 -4.87 -9.26 10.48
N ALA A 39 -3.74 -9.79 10.03
CA ALA A 39 -2.92 -10.70 10.81
C ALA A 39 -1.91 -10.00 11.75
N LEU A 40 -1.98 -8.67 11.88
CA LEU A 40 -1.25 -7.94 12.92
C LEU A 40 -1.93 -8.13 14.28
N PRO A 41 -1.15 -8.12 15.38
CA PRO A 41 -1.70 -7.94 16.72
C PRO A 41 -2.61 -6.71 16.78
N GLU A 42 -3.70 -6.80 17.53
CA GLU A 42 -4.73 -5.76 17.61
C GLU A 42 -4.16 -4.36 17.89
N ARG A 43 -3.23 -4.25 18.84
CA ARG A 43 -2.53 -2.99 19.16
C ARG A 43 -1.69 -2.44 18.00
N GLU A 44 -1.03 -3.32 17.25
CA GLU A 44 -0.22 -2.92 16.08
C GLU A 44 -1.15 -2.43 14.96
N ARG A 45 -2.24 -3.15 14.68
CA ARG A 45 -3.25 -2.76 13.68
C ARG A 45 -3.90 -1.42 14.02
N LEU A 46 -4.31 -1.22 15.28
CA LEU A 46 -4.90 0.04 15.73
C LEU A 46 -3.96 1.23 15.51
N ILE A 47 -2.68 1.10 15.87
CA ILE A 47 -1.70 2.18 15.69
C ILE A 47 -1.48 2.48 14.20
N ILE A 48 -1.45 1.46 13.34
CA ILE A 48 -1.36 1.64 11.89
C ILE A 48 -2.59 2.36 11.34
N SER A 49 -3.81 1.99 11.76
CA SER A 49 -5.05 2.66 11.36
C SER A 49 -5.06 4.12 11.79
N LEU A 50 -4.75 4.42 13.06
CA LEU A 50 -4.73 5.80 13.56
C LEU A 50 -3.71 6.67 12.82
N TYR A 51 -2.55 6.12 12.45
CA TYR A 51 -1.51 6.87 11.77
C TYR A 51 -1.79 7.07 10.27
N HIS A 52 -2.12 6.00 9.55
CA HIS A 52 -2.23 6.03 8.09
C HIS A 52 -3.64 6.35 7.57
N TYR A 53 -4.67 5.98 8.31
CA TYR A 53 -6.06 6.20 7.89
C TYR A 53 -6.65 7.47 8.52
N GLU A 54 -6.49 7.61 9.84
CA GLU A 54 -7.00 8.78 10.58
C GLU A 54 -6.02 9.97 10.58
N GLY A 55 -4.76 9.75 10.17
CA GLY A 55 -3.77 10.82 10.03
C GLY A 55 -3.24 11.39 11.35
N LEU A 56 -3.42 10.69 12.49
CA LEU A 56 -2.90 11.15 13.77
C LEU A 56 -1.37 11.03 13.83
N THR A 57 -0.75 11.99 14.51
CA THR A 57 0.67 11.91 14.85
C THR A 57 0.94 10.88 15.95
N LEU A 58 2.16 10.35 16.04
CA LEU A 58 2.56 9.40 17.09
C LEU A 58 2.32 9.95 18.52
N ARG A 59 2.45 11.28 18.68
CA ARG A 59 2.17 11.99 19.93
C ARG A 59 0.68 11.96 20.28
N GLU A 60 -0.20 12.24 19.31
CA GLU A 60 -1.65 12.21 19.50
C GLU A 60 -2.18 10.79 19.74
N ILE A 61 -1.60 9.80 19.04
CA ILE A 61 -1.88 8.39 19.29
C ILE A 61 -1.46 8.01 20.72
N GLY A 62 -0.28 8.45 21.15
CA GLY A 62 0.20 8.20 22.51
C GLY A 62 -0.74 8.76 23.57
N ALA A 63 -1.18 10.00 23.40
CA ALA A 63 -2.16 10.62 24.27
C ALA A 63 -3.52 9.88 24.26
N THR A 64 -3.98 9.43 23.09
CA THR A 64 -5.26 8.70 22.93
C THR A 64 -5.23 7.32 23.58
N LEU A 65 -4.08 6.63 23.53
CA LEU A 65 -3.90 5.27 24.04
C LEU A 65 -3.27 5.20 25.43
N ASP A 66 -3.07 6.35 26.08
CA ASP A 66 -2.41 6.51 27.38
C ASP A 66 -1.04 5.81 27.46
N ILE A 67 -0.20 6.02 26.44
CA ILE A 67 1.18 5.52 26.36
C ILE A 67 2.12 6.60 25.80
N SER A 68 3.42 6.48 26.04
CA SER A 68 4.39 7.44 25.51
C SER A 68 4.50 7.38 23.98
N GLU A 69 4.80 8.52 23.35
CA GLU A 69 5.10 8.60 21.92
C GLU A 69 6.19 7.62 21.49
N SER A 70 7.25 7.47 22.31
CA SER A 70 8.32 6.50 22.08
C SER A 70 7.79 5.06 22.01
N ARG A 71 6.83 4.72 22.89
CA ARG A 71 6.20 3.40 22.87
C ARG A 71 5.36 3.20 21.62
N VAL A 72 4.60 4.21 21.18
CA VAL A 72 3.86 4.15 19.90
C VAL A 72 4.80 3.93 18.73
N SER A 73 5.89 4.71 18.66
CA SER A 73 6.92 4.60 17.61
C SER A 73 7.52 3.19 17.51
N GLN A 74 7.83 2.58 18.65
CA GLN A 74 8.33 1.20 18.70
C GLN A 74 7.30 0.19 18.17
N ILE A 75 6.03 0.32 18.58
CA ILE A 75 4.97 -0.58 18.13
C ILE A 75 4.72 -0.39 16.62
N HIS A 76 4.65 0.85 16.15
CA HIS A 76 4.54 1.19 14.73
C HIS A 76 5.68 0.57 13.91
N THR A 77 6.93 0.77 14.34
CA THR A 77 8.11 0.18 13.68
C THR A 77 8.02 -1.35 13.61
N LYS A 78 7.60 -2.00 14.70
CA LYS A 78 7.42 -3.45 14.74
C LYS A 78 6.33 -3.93 13.79
N ALA A 79 5.22 -3.20 13.70
CA ALA A 79 4.14 -3.48 12.76
C ALA A 79 4.63 -3.39 11.30
N ILE A 80 5.35 -2.33 10.95
CA ILE A 80 5.93 -2.15 9.61
C ILE A 80 6.90 -3.29 9.26
N LEU A 81 7.79 -3.67 10.20
CA LEU A 81 8.70 -4.79 9.97
C LEU A 81 7.95 -6.10 9.73
N ARG A 82 6.88 -6.37 10.48
CA ARG A 82 6.03 -7.56 10.29
C ARG A 82 5.32 -7.57 8.95
N LEU A 83 4.77 -6.43 8.54
CA LEU A 83 4.14 -6.28 7.21
C LEU A 83 5.17 -6.53 6.10
N ARG A 84 6.35 -5.91 6.18
CA ARG A 84 7.43 -6.13 5.20
C ARG A 84 7.86 -7.60 5.13
N SER A 85 8.05 -8.26 6.27
CA SER A 85 8.40 -9.68 6.30
C SER A 85 7.30 -10.59 5.75
N ARG A 86 6.02 -10.22 5.88
CA ARG A 86 4.90 -10.94 5.26
C ARG A 86 4.94 -10.76 3.75
N LEU A 87 4.98 -9.52 3.27
CA LEU A 87 4.98 -9.17 1.85
C LEU A 87 6.17 -9.75 1.09
N ALA A 88 7.35 -9.79 1.70
CA ALA A 88 8.54 -10.41 1.11
C ALA A 88 8.38 -11.90 0.79
N ARG A 89 7.50 -12.63 1.51
CA ARG A 89 7.21 -14.05 1.21
C ARG A 89 6.39 -14.24 -0.05
N PHE A 90 5.66 -13.21 -0.47
CA PHE A 90 4.84 -13.23 -1.68
C PHE A 90 5.62 -12.81 -2.93
N LYS A 91 6.95 -12.67 -2.86
CA LYS A 91 7.82 -12.23 -3.97
C LYS A 91 7.36 -10.92 -4.63
N ILE A 92 6.80 -10.00 -3.83
CA ILE A 92 6.43 -8.66 -4.32
C ILE A 92 7.69 -7.78 -4.53
N PHE A 93 8.89 -8.30 -4.22
CA PHE A 93 10.19 -7.64 -4.43
C PHE A 93 11.28 -8.66 -4.74
#